data_AF-A0A537PUG9-F1
#
_entry.id   AF-A0A537PUG9-F1
#
_cell.length_a   1.000
_cell.length_b   1.000
_cell.length_c   1.000
_cell.angle_alpha   90.00
_cell.angle_beta   90.00
_cell.angle_gamma   90.00
#
_symmetry.space_group_name_H-M   'P 1'
#
loop_
_entity.id
_entity.type
_entity.pdbx_description
1 polymer ?
#
loop_
_entity_poly.entity_id
_entity_poly.type
_entity_poly.pdbx_seq_one_letter_code
_entity_poly.pdbx_strand_id
1 'polypeptide(L)'
;MVQGTLDVADGERFFTKIAPLATAMVRFQSNGGSVVTGIQIGEMIRLRQFHTLVPAGARCASACALAWLGGTRRFMGPGARIGLHAASDPKSGQVTGVGNALLGAYLNRVGLSYSAVIYVAQARPDSVTWLSFADAKRLGIEVTLLKSAAGKRDLPVQTRVGAAVSDGLSGPALR
;
A
#
# COMPACT_ATOMS: atom_id res chain seq x y z
N MET A 1 5.25 2.91 7.82
CA MET A 1 3.80 2.87 7.55
C MET A 1 3.30 4.30 7.58
N VAL A 2 2.59 4.73 6.54
CA VAL A 2 1.86 5.99 6.47
C VAL A 2 0.38 5.65 6.66
N GLN A 3 -0.24 6.21 7.70
CA GLN A 3 -1.60 5.89 8.12
C GLN A 3 -2.28 7.10 8.77
N GLY A 4 -3.61 7.05 8.90
CA GLY A 4 -4.40 8.19 9.40
C GLY A 4 -4.60 9.28 8.35
N THR A 5 -5.12 10.43 8.77
CA THR A 5 -5.23 11.62 7.91
C THR A 5 -3.84 12.19 7.64
N LEU A 6 -3.57 12.61 6.40
CA LEU A 6 -2.34 13.29 6.03
C LEU A 6 -2.49 14.79 6.26
N ASP A 7 -1.91 15.29 7.34
CA ASP A 7 -1.92 16.72 7.68
C ASP A 7 -0.68 17.44 7.12
N VAL A 8 -0.72 18.77 7.08
CA VAL A 8 0.38 19.58 6.51
C VAL A 8 1.73 19.28 7.20
N ALA A 9 1.72 19.10 8.52
CA ALA A 9 2.94 18.83 9.29
C ALA A 9 3.50 17.40 9.09
N ASP A 10 2.77 16.49 8.44
CA ASP A 10 3.25 15.12 8.23
C ASP A 10 4.34 15.03 7.16
N GLY A 11 4.47 16.03 6.28
CA GLY A 11 5.59 16.11 5.34
C GLY A 11 6.93 16.12 6.06
N GLU A 12 7.12 17.05 7.01
CA GLU A 12 8.32 17.14 7.82
C GLU A 12 8.54 15.91 8.70
N ARG A 13 7.46 15.40 9.34
CA ARG A 13 7.55 14.16 10.14
C ARG A 13 8.01 12.97 9.30
N PHE A 14 7.53 12.87 8.07
CA PHE A 14 7.97 11.83 7.13
C PHE A 14 9.44 12.02 6.76
N PHE A 15 9.86 13.25 6.41
CA PHE A 15 11.25 13.59 6.09
C PHE A 15 12.20 13.15 7.20
N THR A 16 11.95 13.57 8.45
CA THR A 16 12.79 13.21 9.60
C THR A 16 12.89 11.70 9.77
N LYS A 17 11.78 10.98 9.57
CA LYS A 17 11.73 9.53 9.76
C LYS A 17 12.47 8.75 8.69
N ILE A 18 12.47 9.23 7.44
CA ILE A 18 13.19 8.58 6.35
C ILE A 18 14.64 9.01 6.23
N ALA A 19 15.02 10.13 6.86
CA ALA A 19 16.37 10.68 6.79
C ALA A 19 17.48 9.63 6.93
N PRO A 20 17.48 8.75 7.95
CA PRO A 20 18.54 7.76 8.15
C PRO A 20 18.45 6.53 7.23
N LEU A 21 17.40 6.41 6.41
CA LEU A 21 17.15 5.20 5.61
C LEU A 21 17.79 5.30 4.23
N ALA A 22 18.63 4.33 3.89
CA ALA A 22 19.20 4.19 2.54
C ALA A 22 18.22 3.50 1.58
N THR A 23 17.42 2.55 2.08
CA THR A 23 16.38 1.84 1.32
C THR A 23 15.14 1.66 2.19
N ALA A 24 13.96 1.63 1.57
CA ALA A 24 12.72 1.33 2.28
C ALA A 24 11.61 0.83 1.35
N MET A 25 10.68 0.06 1.93
CA MET A 25 9.36 -0.18 1.39
C MET A 25 8.33 0.56 2.26
N VAL A 26 7.77 1.64 1.72
CA VAL A 26 6.79 2.47 2.43
C VAL A 26 5.40 1.87 2.28
N ARG A 27 4.86 1.40 3.41
CA ARG A 27 3.51 0.85 3.49
C ARG A 27 2.47 1.96 3.71
N PHE A 28 1.32 1.87 3.05
CA PHE A 28 0.25 2.86 3.09
C PHE A 28 -1.11 2.26 3.50
N GLN A 29 -1.80 2.94 4.40
CA GLN A 29 -3.19 2.64 4.79
C GLN A 29 -3.87 3.93 5.28
N SER A 30 -4.46 4.70 4.37
CA SER A 30 -5.02 6.03 4.68
C SER A 30 -6.13 6.43 3.70
N ASN A 31 -7.08 7.24 4.17
CA ASN A 31 -8.10 7.86 3.31
C ASN A 31 -7.61 9.14 2.60
N GLY A 32 -6.39 9.60 2.89
CA GLY A 32 -5.81 10.82 2.33
C GLY A 32 -5.83 11.98 3.31
N GLY A 33 -6.04 13.19 2.80
CA GLY A 33 -5.89 14.44 3.54
C GLY A 33 -5.36 15.54 2.62
N SER A 34 -4.38 16.30 3.09
CA SER A 34 -3.70 17.35 2.33
C SER A 34 -3.05 16.81 1.05
N VAL A 35 -3.50 17.32 -0.10
CA VAL A 35 -2.91 17.02 -1.42
C VAL A 35 -1.43 17.40 -1.45
N VAL A 36 -1.07 18.55 -0.87
CA VAL A 36 0.31 19.02 -0.79
C VAL A 36 1.17 18.04 0.00
N THR A 37 0.68 17.54 1.14
CA THR A 37 1.39 16.54 1.95
C THR A 37 1.57 15.24 1.18
N GLY A 38 0.53 14.77 0.49
CA GLY A 38 0.62 13.57 -0.36
C GLY A 38 1.68 13.69 -1.45
N ILE A 39 1.74 14.85 -2.11
CA ILE A 39 2.75 15.18 -3.12
C ILE A 39 4.15 15.18 -2.49
N GLN A 40 4.36 15.91 -1.39
CA GLN A 40 5.66 15.99 -0.71
C GLN A 40 6.19 14.60 -0.30
N ILE A 41 5.34 13.76 0.30
CA ILE A 41 5.69 12.38 0.66
C ILE A 41 6.08 11.59 -0.59
N GLY A 42 5.28 11.69 -1.65
CA GLY A 42 5.55 11.00 -2.92
C GLY A 42 6.86 11.43 -3.59
N GLU A 43 7.16 12.72 -3.59
CA GLU A 43 8.42 13.27 -4.12
C GLU A 43 9.63 12.78 -3.34
N MET A 44 9.54 12.77 -2.01
CA MET A 44 10.61 12.23 -1.16
C MET A 44 10.84 10.73 -1.40
N ILE A 45 9.76 9.95 -1.54
CA ILE A 45 9.83 8.52 -1.88
C ILE A 45 10.51 8.32 -3.23
N ARG A 46 10.12 9.11 -4.24
CA ARG A 46 10.71 9.06 -5.59
C ARG A 46 12.20 9.40 -5.55
N LEU A 47 12.56 10.50 -4.89
CA LEU A 47 13.95 10.95 -4.77
C LEU A 47 14.83 9.90 -4.08
N ARG A 48 14.32 9.25 -3.04
CA ARG A 48 15.01 8.17 -2.31
C ARG A 48 14.96 6.81 -3.02
N GLN A 49 14.33 6.71 -4.19
CA GLN A 49 14.14 5.47 -4.93
C GLN A 49 13.41 4.37 -4.15
N PHE A 50 12.60 4.74 -3.16
CA PHE A 50 11.89 3.79 -2.31
C PHE A 50 10.73 3.11 -3.04
N HIS A 51 10.36 1.95 -2.54
CA HIS A 51 9.20 1.20 -3.03
C HIS A 51 7.98 1.50 -2.18
N THR A 52 6.80 1.31 -2.75
CA THR A 52 5.53 1.57 -2.06
C THR A 52 4.63 0.35 -2.07
N LEU A 53 3.90 0.14 -0.98
CA LEU A 53 3.01 -1.00 -0.80
C LEU A 53 1.69 -0.56 -0.17
N VAL A 54 0.57 -0.96 -0.75
CA VAL A 54 -0.71 -1.03 -0.03
C VAL A 54 -0.93 -2.48 0.39
N PRO A 55 -0.91 -2.79 1.71
CA PRO A 55 -1.04 -4.17 2.19
C PRO A 55 -2.36 -4.85 1.80
N ALA A 56 -2.43 -6.16 1.99
CA ALA A 56 -3.63 -6.95 1.74
C ALA A 56 -4.85 -6.36 2.50
N GLY A 57 -5.97 -6.20 1.80
CA GLY A 57 -7.21 -5.61 2.33
C GLY A 57 -7.12 -4.13 2.74
N ALA A 58 -5.96 -3.49 2.66
CA ALA A 58 -5.80 -2.10 3.03
C ALA A 58 -6.31 -1.15 1.94
N ARG A 59 -6.67 0.06 2.36
CA ARG A 59 -7.12 1.13 1.48
C ARG A 59 -6.14 2.30 1.51
N CYS A 60 -5.87 2.86 0.34
CA CYS A 60 -5.11 4.09 0.16
C CYS A 60 -5.83 4.99 -0.85
N ALA A 61 -6.47 6.06 -0.39
CA ALA A 61 -7.27 6.94 -1.24
C ALA A 61 -6.78 8.40 -1.23
N SER A 62 -7.14 9.15 -2.27
CA SER A 62 -6.87 10.59 -2.35
C SER A 62 -5.36 10.89 -2.24
N ALA A 63 -4.96 11.84 -1.38
CA ALA A 63 -3.56 12.18 -1.12
C ALA A 63 -2.67 10.97 -0.76
N CYS A 64 -3.22 9.93 -0.14
CA CYS A 64 -2.48 8.69 0.12
C CYS A 64 -2.04 8.03 -1.21
N ALA A 65 -2.95 7.94 -2.18
CA ALA A 65 -2.67 7.33 -3.47
C ALA A 65 -1.61 8.14 -4.24
N LEU A 66 -1.63 9.47 -4.12
CA LEU A 66 -0.59 10.33 -4.68
C LEU A 66 0.79 10.01 -4.09
N ALA A 67 0.89 9.88 -2.76
CA ALA A 67 2.13 9.50 -2.10
C ALA A 67 2.62 8.10 -2.53
N TRP A 68 1.70 7.13 -2.64
CA TRP A 68 2.02 5.78 -3.11
C TRP A 68 2.54 5.75 -4.55
N LEU A 69 2.02 6.61 -5.44
CA LEU A 69 2.49 6.74 -6.82
C LEU A 69 3.95 7.22 -6.93
N GLY A 70 4.50 7.82 -5.87
CA GLY A 70 5.90 8.23 -5.77
C GLY A 70 6.88 7.07 -5.83
N GLY A 71 6.45 5.84 -5.50
CA GLY A 71 7.29 4.64 -5.50
C GLY A 71 7.88 4.31 -6.88
N THR A 72 9.16 3.95 -6.90
CA THR A 72 9.84 3.45 -8.12
C THR A 72 9.36 2.06 -8.51
N ARG A 73 8.98 1.25 -7.51
CA ARG A 73 8.20 0.03 -7.67
C ARG A 73 7.00 0.11 -6.74
N ARG A 74 5.83 -0.23 -7.27
CA ARG A 74 4.55 -0.07 -6.59
C ARG A 74 3.89 -1.42 -6.43
N PHE A 75 3.51 -1.75 -5.20
CA PHE A 75 2.95 -3.04 -4.85
C PHE A 75 1.55 -2.88 -4.27
N MET A 76 0.70 -3.86 -4.58
CA MET A 76 -0.63 -4.00 -4.01
C MET A 76 -0.81 -5.42 -3.49
N GLY A 77 -1.20 -5.53 -2.23
CA GLY A 77 -1.60 -6.80 -1.65
C GLY A 77 -2.95 -7.28 -2.18
N PRO A 78 -3.29 -8.56 -1.96
CA PRO A 78 -4.60 -9.11 -2.28
C PRO A 78 -5.73 -8.27 -1.65
N GLY A 79 -6.69 -7.84 -2.46
CA GLY A 79 -7.81 -7.00 -2.00
C GLY A 79 -7.43 -5.57 -1.60
N ALA A 80 -6.20 -5.12 -1.86
CA ALA A 80 -5.81 -3.72 -1.66
C ALA A 80 -6.61 -2.79 -2.59
N ARG A 81 -6.98 -1.61 -2.10
CA ARG A 81 -7.79 -0.63 -2.85
C ARG A 81 -7.09 0.72 -2.95
N ILE A 82 -6.84 1.18 -4.18
CA ILE A 82 -6.29 2.51 -4.47
C ILE A 82 -7.41 3.41 -5.01
N GLY A 83 -7.73 4.48 -4.30
CA GLY A 83 -8.81 5.40 -4.64
C GLY A 83 -8.28 6.73 -5.20
N LEU A 84 -8.77 7.14 -6.36
CA LEU A 84 -8.31 8.30 -7.13
C LEU A 84 -9.49 9.25 -7.39
N HIS A 85 -9.24 10.56 -7.24
CA HIS A 85 -10.18 11.62 -7.56
C HIS A 85 -9.46 12.97 -7.70
N ALA A 86 -10.14 13.96 -8.26
CA ALA A 86 -9.68 15.34 -8.39
C ALA A 86 -9.41 15.99 -7.01
N ALA A 87 -8.40 16.85 -6.93
CA ALA A 87 -8.18 17.66 -5.74
C ALA A 87 -9.37 18.61 -5.51
N SER A 88 -9.75 18.80 -4.25
CA SER A 88 -10.81 19.72 -3.84
C SER A 88 -10.31 20.77 -2.86
N ASP A 89 -10.99 21.91 -2.85
CA ASP A 89 -10.85 22.88 -1.78
C ASP A 89 -11.48 22.31 -0.49
N PRO A 90 -10.75 22.32 0.65
CA PRO A 90 -11.21 21.67 1.88
C PRO A 90 -12.41 22.35 2.54
N LYS A 91 -12.71 23.62 2.20
CA LYS A 91 -13.84 24.35 2.78
C LYS A 91 -15.13 24.08 1.99
N SER A 92 -15.04 24.11 0.66
CA SER A 92 -16.19 23.98 -0.24
C SER A 92 -16.44 22.56 -0.73
N GLY A 93 -15.45 21.67 -0.65
CA GLY A 93 -15.50 20.32 -1.23
C GLY A 93 -15.50 20.30 -2.77
N GLN A 94 -15.44 21.47 -3.41
CA GLN A 94 -15.45 21.60 -4.87
C GLN A 94 -14.06 21.39 -5.45
N VAL A 95 -14.01 20.97 -6.71
CA VAL A 95 -12.76 20.85 -7.47
C VAL A 95 -11.98 22.17 -7.44
N THR A 96 -10.69 22.09 -7.12
CA THR A 96 -9.79 23.26 -7.14
C THR A 96 -8.86 23.24 -8.35
N GLY A 97 -8.81 24.33 -9.11
CA GLY A 97 -7.89 24.47 -10.23
C GLY A 97 -6.42 24.38 -9.80
N VAL A 98 -6.06 25.08 -8.72
CA VAL A 98 -4.69 25.10 -8.18
C VAL A 98 -4.28 23.71 -7.68
N GLY A 99 -5.14 23.03 -6.91
CA GLY A 99 -4.82 21.70 -6.41
C GLY A 99 -4.65 20.67 -7.52
N ASN A 100 -5.46 20.73 -8.58
CA ASN A 100 -5.33 19.81 -9.72
C ASN A 100 -4.14 20.17 -10.63
N ALA A 101 -3.77 21.44 -10.74
CA ALA A 101 -2.54 21.84 -11.42
C ALA A 101 -1.30 21.26 -10.73
N LEU A 102 -1.23 21.35 -9.40
CA LEU A 102 -0.15 20.74 -8.60
C LEU A 102 -0.14 19.22 -8.72
N LEU A 103 -1.32 18.58 -8.63
CA LEU A 103 -1.47 17.13 -8.82
C LEU A 103 -0.94 16.71 -10.20
N GLY A 104 -1.35 17.38 -11.28
CA GLY A 104 -0.91 17.05 -12.63
C GLY A 104 0.60 17.25 -12.84
N ALA A 105 1.17 18.33 -12.29
CA ALA A 105 2.61 18.58 -12.34
C ALA A 105 3.40 17.49 -11.61
N TYR A 106 2.96 17.12 -10.41
CA TYR A 106 3.56 16.04 -9.62
C TYR A 106 3.49 14.68 -10.36
N LEU A 107 2.33 14.29 -10.87
CA LEU A 107 2.15 12.99 -11.52
C LEU A 107 3.04 12.84 -12.77
N ASN A 108 3.19 13.90 -13.57
CA ASN A 108 4.14 13.91 -14.67
C ASN A 108 5.59 13.79 -14.17
N ARG A 109 5.97 14.48 -13.10
CA ARG A 109 7.31 14.40 -12.49
C ARG A 109 7.67 13.00 -12.00
N VAL A 110 6.70 12.23 -11.53
CA VAL A 110 6.90 10.81 -11.15
C VAL A 110 6.71 9.83 -12.32
N GLY A 111 6.66 10.34 -13.55
CA GLY A 111 6.73 9.56 -14.79
C GLY A 111 5.41 8.98 -15.28
N LEU A 112 4.26 9.47 -14.80
CA LEU A 112 2.97 9.05 -15.37
C LEU A 112 2.71 9.76 -16.71
N SER A 113 2.12 9.02 -17.66
CA SER A 113 1.66 9.59 -18.94
C SER A 113 0.48 10.55 -18.73
N TYR A 114 0.23 11.45 -19.69
CA TYR A 114 -0.93 12.34 -19.62
C TYR A 114 -2.27 11.58 -19.50
N SER A 115 -2.40 10.43 -20.18
CA SER A 115 -3.61 9.59 -20.04
C SER A 115 -3.80 9.07 -18.61
N ALA A 116 -2.71 8.70 -17.94
CA ALA A 116 -2.74 8.26 -16.55
C ALA A 116 -3.00 9.43 -15.59
N VAL A 117 -2.46 10.63 -15.87
CA VAL A 117 -2.76 11.86 -15.13
C VAL A 117 -4.26 12.18 -15.19
N ILE A 118 -4.85 12.13 -16.38
CA ILE A 118 -6.30 12.33 -16.58
C ILE A 118 -7.08 11.30 -15.75
N TYR A 119 -6.72 10.02 -15.87
CA TYR A 119 -7.39 8.95 -15.12
C TYR A 119 -7.34 9.14 -13.60
N VAL A 120 -6.21 9.60 -13.06
CA VAL A 120 -6.08 9.86 -11.61
C VAL A 120 -6.99 11.00 -11.16
N ALA A 121 -7.12 12.05 -11.99
CA ALA A 121 -7.87 13.26 -11.64
C ALA A 121 -9.34 13.25 -12.08
N GLN A 122 -9.80 12.25 -12.84
CA GLN A 122 -11.12 12.31 -13.52
C GLN A 122 -12.32 12.26 -12.57
N ALA A 123 -12.21 11.55 -11.45
CA ALA A 123 -13.34 11.37 -10.54
C ALA A 123 -13.60 12.69 -9.80
N ARG A 124 -14.86 13.05 -9.63
CA ARG A 124 -15.23 14.19 -8.78
C ARG A 124 -14.83 13.95 -7.33
N PRO A 125 -14.61 15.00 -6.51
CA PRO A 125 -14.20 14.84 -5.10
C PRO A 125 -15.18 14.05 -4.22
N ASP A 126 -16.47 14.06 -4.57
CA ASP A 126 -17.55 13.31 -3.91
C ASP A 126 -17.66 11.85 -4.39
N SER A 127 -16.78 11.43 -5.30
CA SER A 127 -16.73 10.09 -5.89
C SER A 127 -15.31 9.54 -5.89
N VAL A 128 -15.13 8.26 -6.22
CA VAL A 128 -13.80 7.64 -6.28
C VAL A 128 -13.70 6.71 -7.47
N THR A 129 -12.68 6.92 -8.30
CA THR A 129 -12.22 5.90 -9.24
C THR A 129 -11.29 4.94 -8.51
N TRP A 130 -11.64 3.66 -8.47
CA TRP A 130 -10.80 2.63 -7.88
C TRP A 130 -9.87 2.06 -8.96
N LEU A 131 -8.56 2.18 -8.78
CA LEU A 131 -7.58 1.67 -9.75
C LEU A 131 -7.67 0.14 -9.84
N SER A 132 -8.08 -0.36 -11.00
CA SER A 132 -7.99 -1.79 -11.32
C SER A 132 -6.63 -2.13 -11.93
N PHE A 133 -6.27 -3.42 -11.92
CA PHE A 133 -5.07 -3.90 -12.61
C PHE A 133 -5.13 -3.73 -14.12
N ALA A 134 -6.33 -3.89 -14.70
CA ALA A 134 -6.54 -3.69 -16.11
C ALA A 134 -6.28 -2.22 -16.49
N ASP A 135 -6.79 -1.27 -15.70
CA ASP A 135 -6.57 0.16 -15.93
C ASP A 135 -5.12 0.55 -15.72
N ALA A 136 -4.48 0.05 -14.65
CA ALA A 136 -3.06 0.28 -14.38
C ALA A 136 -2.20 -0.15 -15.57
N LYS A 137 -2.42 -1.37 -16.08
CA LYS A 137 -1.71 -1.90 -17.26
C LYS A 137 -1.99 -1.08 -18.51
N ARG A 138 -3.26 -0.76 -18.79
CA ARG A 138 -3.69 0.00 -19.97
C ARG A 138 -3.11 1.41 -20.02
N LEU A 139 -2.92 2.04 -18.85
CA LEU A 139 -2.45 3.42 -18.72
C LEU A 139 -0.93 3.53 -18.50
N GLY A 140 -0.21 2.41 -18.40
CA GLY A 140 1.23 2.40 -18.09
C GLY A 140 1.56 2.77 -16.65
N ILE A 141 0.60 2.64 -15.72
CA ILE A 141 0.86 2.76 -14.29
C ILE A 141 1.42 1.41 -13.82
N GLU A 142 2.74 1.28 -13.75
CA GLU A 142 3.36 0.03 -13.31
C GLU A 142 2.99 -0.31 -11.86
N VAL A 143 2.39 -1.49 -11.67
CA VAL A 143 1.97 -2.04 -10.38
C VAL A 143 2.20 -3.55 -10.36
N THR A 144 2.81 -4.04 -9.29
CA THR A 144 2.98 -5.48 -9.03
C THR A 144 1.97 -5.96 -7.99
N LEU A 145 1.21 -7.00 -8.36
CA LEU A 145 0.39 -7.76 -7.42
C LEU A 145 1.25 -8.64 -6.54
N LEU A 146 1.12 -8.48 -5.23
CA LEU A 146 1.62 -9.49 -4.29
C LEU A 146 0.59 -10.62 -4.20
N LYS A 147 1.06 -11.86 -4.30
CA LYS A 147 0.24 -13.03 -4.04
C LYS A 147 -0.01 -13.16 -2.53
N SER A 148 -1.15 -13.71 -2.13
CA SER A 148 -1.36 -14.10 -0.74
C SER A 148 -0.25 -15.05 -0.31
N ALA A 149 0.35 -14.81 0.85
CA ALA A 149 1.24 -15.77 1.52
C ALA A 149 0.47 -17.00 2.08
N ALA A 150 -0.81 -17.15 1.75
CA ALA A 150 -1.64 -18.29 2.10
C ALA A 150 -1.28 -19.48 1.20
N GLY A 151 -0.17 -20.13 1.54
CA GLY A 151 0.32 -21.30 0.83
C GLY A 151 1.70 -21.72 1.30
N LYS A 152 1.84 -21.98 2.61
CA LYS A 152 2.88 -22.82 3.27
C LYS A 152 2.82 -22.62 4.80
N ARG A 153 1.79 -23.19 5.43
CA ARG A 153 1.80 -23.56 6.87
C ARG A 153 1.03 -24.87 7.10
N ASP A 154 1.26 -25.86 6.24
CA ASP A 154 1.08 -27.26 6.65
C ASP A 154 2.45 -27.73 7.13
N LEU A 155 2.73 -27.48 8.40
CA LEU A 155 3.76 -28.24 9.13
C LEU A 155 3.11 -29.59 9.47
N PRO A 156 3.76 -30.74 9.19
CA PRO A 156 3.22 -32.03 9.56
C PRO A 156 3.12 -32.09 11.09
N VAL A 157 1.91 -32.37 11.59
CA VAL A 157 1.72 -32.82 12.98
C VAL A 157 2.51 -34.12 13.11
N GLN A 158 3.66 -34.04 13.77
CA GLN A 158 4.38 -35.21 14.25
C GLN A 158 3.51 -35.86 15.32
N THR A 159 2.83 -36.94 14.93
CA THR A 159 2.14 -37.85 15.84
C THR A 159 3.19 -38.42 16.79
N ARG A 160 3.16 -38.02 18.06
CA ARG A 160 4.04 -38.61 19.07
C ARG A 160 3.65 -40.08 19.25
N VAL A 161 4.65 -40.93 19.00
CA VAL A 161 4.71 -42.36 19.25
C VAL A 161 4.35 -42.64 20.70
N GLY A 162 3.36 -43.51 20.92
CA GLY A 162 3.17 -44.20 22.18
C GLY A 162 4.12 -45.39 22.25
N ALA A 163 4.89 -45.50 23.33
CA ALA A 163 5.68 -46.69 23.64
C ALA A 163 5.42 -47.12 25.09
N ALA A 164 4.81 -48.31 25.18
CA ALA A 164 4.88 -49.36 26.18
C ALA A 164 4.81 -49.01 27.68
N VAL A 165 3.73 -49.49 28.29
CA VAL A 165 3.65 -49.87 29.70
C VAL A 165 3.92 -51.37 29.76
N SER A 166 4.94 -51.81 30.48
CA SER A 166 5.07 -53.21 30.87
C SER A 166 5.64 -53.28 32.28
N ASP A 167 4.79 -53.64 33.23
CA ASP A 167 5.20 -54.34 34.45
C ASP A 167 3.99 -55.08 35.01
N GLY A 168 4.13 -56.39 35.18
CA GLY A 168 3.24 -57.16 36.03
C GLY A 168 3.02 -58.62 35.64
N LEU A 169 3.76 -59.49 36.37
CA LEU A 169 3.24 -60.63 37.15
C LEU A 169 3.54 -62.07 36.66
N SER A 170 4.40 -62.70 37.48
CA SER A 170 4.14 -63.96 38.21
C SER A 170 4.13 -65.32 37.49
N GLY A 171 5.21 -66.08 37.71
CA GLY A 171 5.17 -67.37 38.43
C GLY A 171 4.93 -68.66 37.62
N PRO A 172 5.42 -69.83 38.09
CA PRO A 172 5.75 -70.97 37.22
C PRO A 172 4.82 -72.20 37.35
N ALA A 173 4.83 -73.07 36.33
CA ALA A 173 4.48 -74.50 36.41
C ALA A 173 5.19 -75.21 35.22
N LEU A 174 6.21 -76.05 35.43
CA LEU A 174 6.18 -77.49 35.74
C LEU A 174 5.44 -78.38 34.72
N ARG A 175 6.27 -79.24 34.10
CA ARG A 175 6.04 -80.46 33.29
C ARG A 175 5.72 -80.28 31.81
#